data_AF-A0A7J6VMW4-F1
#
_entry.id   AF-A0A7J6VMW4-F1
#
_cell.length_a   1.000
_cell.length_b   1.000
_cell.length_c   1.000
_cell.angle_alpha   90.00
_cell.angle_beta   90.00
_cell.angle_gamma   90.00
#
_symmetry.space_group_name_H-M   'P 1'
#
loop_
_entity.id
_entity.type
_entity.pdbx_description
1 polymer ?
#
loop_
_entity_poly.entity_id
_entity_poly.type
_entity_poly.pdbx_seq_one_letter_code
_entity_poly.pdbx_strand_id
1 'polypeptide(L)'
;MPLKWLLYWQTNAGTSVNTQILAEVTQCVESINTVKGGRWKNTLNYYRANTRDPSTANQADFPRDLMGITLQEQPDKYYFIIHSQRIVVEADTMIPMIMEKLQSYRSRVSINFEGFQYKLGDFQLRVGKMVPLNQDSLKGIVMEMEYLPISSLDKSRHIMEEFLDMWQEIVSRRSLPGRFMHIETNFAEYGLPDHYTSHHSVVQYAAMMNHLLSSGRN
;
A
#
# COMPACT_ATOMS: atom_id res chain seq x y z
N MET A 1 10.91 12.36 -4.36
CA MET A 1 11.04 11.04 -3.71
C MET A 1 11.34 10.02 -4.79
N PRO A 2 12.11 8.96 -4.54
CA PRO A 2 12.30 7.93 -5.54
C PRO A 2 10.98 7.25 -5.90
N LEU A 3 10.93 6.71 -7.12
CA LEU A 3 9.77 6.01 -7.65
C LEU A 3 9.52 4.70 -6.88
N LYS A 4 8.25 4.39 -6.61
CA LYS A 4 7.85 3.11 -6.04
C LYS A 4 6.71 2.43 -6.80
N TRP A 5 6.79 1.11 -6.89
CA TRP A 5 5.67 0.22 -7.21
C TRP A 5 5.27 -0.58 -5.99
N LEU A 6 3.96 -0.63 -5.72
CA LEU A 6 3.38 -1.48 -4.69
C LEU A 6 2.83 -2.75 -5.34
N LEU A 7 3.36 -3.88 -4.90
CA LEU A 7 2.99 -5.21 -5.35
C LEU A 7 2.26 -5.95 -4.24
N TYR A 8 1.29 -6.78 -4.60
CA TYR A 8 0.63 -7.70 -3.67
C TYR A 8 0.71 -9.13 -4.17
N TRP A 9 0.74 -10.09 -3.24
CA TRP A 9 0.73 -11.50 -3.57
C TRP A 9 -0.67 -11.96 -3.93
N GLN A 10 -0.85 -12.42 -5.17
CA GLN A 10 -2.05 -13.11 -5.63
C GLN A 10 -1.81 -14.61 -5.55
N THR A 11 -2.64 -15.31 -4.77
CA THR A 11 -2.57 -16.77 -4.65
C THR A 11 -3.20 -17.47 -5.84
N ASN A 12 -2.80 -18.71 -6.07
CA ASN A 12 -3.48 -19.59 -7.03
C ASN A 12 -4.88 -19.97 -6.51
N ALA A 13 -5.79 -20.31 -7.42
CA ALA A 13 -7.13 -20.77 -7.06
C ALA A 13 -7.08 -21.92 -6.05
N GLY A 14 -7.88 -21.83 -4.99
CA GLY A 14 -7.94 -22.83 -3.92
C GLY A 14 -6.80 -22.75 -2.89
N THR A 15 -5.90 -21.77 -2.98
CA THR A 15 -4.82 -21.56 -2.00
C THR A 15 -4.99 -20.24 -1.25
N SER A 16 -4.73 -20.27 0.06
CA SER A 16 -4.76 -19.09 0.93
C SER A 16 -3.35 -18.64 1.28
N VAL A 17 -3.18 -17.33 1.46
CA VAL A 17 -1.92 -16.77 1.96
C VAL A 17 -1.61 -17.29 3.36
N ASN A 18 -0.35 -17.62 3.63
CA ASN A 18 0.10 -18.10 4.93
C ASN A 18 1.54 -17.65 5.22
N THR A 19 1.99 -17.89 6.45
CA THR A 19 3.33 -17.47 6.92
C THR A 19 4.47 -18.22 6.22
N GLN A 20 4.23 -19.44 5.73
CA GLN A 20 5.23 -20.19 4.96
C GLN A 20 5.52 -19.50 3.62
N ILE A 21 4.47 -19.08 2.89
CA ILE A 21 4.64 -18.34 1.62
C ILE A 21 5.42 -17.05 1.88
N LEU A 22 5.11 -16.33 2.96
CA LEU A 22 5.86 -15.12 3.33
C LEU A 22 7.34 -15.41 3.62
N ALA A 23 7.64 -16.50 4.33
CA ALA A 23 9.01 -16.90 4.63
C ALA A 23 9.80 -17.23 3.35
N GLU A 24 9.21 -18.00 2.44
CA GLU A 24 9.81 -18.36 1.15
C GLU A 24 10.03 -17.14 0.26
N VAL A 25 9.05 -16.24 0.18
CA VAL A 25 9.17 -14.95 -0.54
C VAL A 25 10.31 -14.13 0.04
N THR A 26 10.41 -14.06 1.37
CA THR A 26 11.49 -13.33 2.06
C THR A 26 12.85 -13.96 1.74
N GLN A 27 12.94 -15.29 1.74
CA GLN A 27 14.15 -16.02 1.37
C GLN A 27 14.54 -15.78 -0.10
N CYS A 28 13.57 -15.61 -1.01
CA CYS A 28 13.87 -15.22 -2.40
C CYS A 28 14.58 -13.87 -2.46
N VAL A 29 14.11 -12.87 -1.70
CA VAL A 29 14.78 -11.56 -1.62
C VAL A 29 16.18 -11.70 -1.05
N GLU A 30 16.35 -12.49 0.00
CA GLU A 30 17.65 -12.69 0.63
C GLU A 30 18.63 -13.48 -0.27
N SER A 31 18.13 -14.26 -1.23
CA SER A 31 18.97 -15.03 -2.16
C SER A 31 19.61 -14.23 -3.28
N ILE A 32 19.13 -13.01 -3.56
CA ILE A 32 19.62 -12.17 -4.68
C ILE A 32 20.66 -11.12 -4.25
N ASN A 33 21.60 -11.51 -3.39
CA ASN A 33 22.67 -10.62 -2.90
C ASN A 33 22.15 -9.29 -2.33
N THR A 34 20.97 -9.30 -1.72
CA THR A 34 20.44 -8.11 -1.05
C THR A 34 21.11 -7.91 0.31
N VAL A 35 21.20 -6.65 0.73
CA VAL A 35 21.60 -6.28 2.09
C VAL A 35 20.35 -6.00 2.91
N LYS A 36 20.09 -6.84 3.92
CA LYS A 36 18.96 -6.66 4.83
C LYS A 36 19.14 -5.40 5.68
N GLY A 37 18.14 -4.55 5.66
CA GLY A 37 18.05 -3.32 6.42
C GLY A 37 17.10 -3.43 7.62
N GLY A 38 16.61 -2.27 8.07
CA GLY A 38 15.72 -2.16 9.22
C GLY A 38 14.30 -2.64 8.98
N ARG A 39 13.49 -2.53 10.04
CA ARG A 39 12.04 -2.77 9.95
C ARG A 39 11.36 -1.70 9.08
N TRP A 40 10.25 -2.10 8.50
CA TRP A 40 9.37 -1.25 7.74
C TRP A 40 7.94 -1.40 8.25
N LYS A 41 7.22 -0.28 8.39
CA LYS A 41 5.82 -0.25 8.78
C LYS A 41 5.06 0.94 8.18
N ASN A 42 4.02 0.66 7.41
CA ASN A 42 3.00 1.64 7.03
C ASN A 42 1.66 1.25 7.67
N THR A 43 0.82 2.24 7.99
CA THR A 43 -0.49 1.99 8.64
C THR A 43 -1.58 2.65 7.86
N LEU A 44 -2.59 1.88 7.48
CA LEU A 44 -3.78 2.34 6.76
C LEU A 44 -5.02 2.19 7.63
N ASN A 45 -5.92 3.16 7.56
CA ASN A 45 -7.15 3.23 8.35
C ASN A 45 -8.33 3.51 7.43
N TYR A 46 -9.42 2.79 7.63
CA TYR A 46 -10.70 3.07 6.99
C TYR A 46 -11.61 3.80 7.95
N TYR A 47 -12.06 4.97 7.53
CA TYR A 47 -12.97 5.79 8.31
C TYR A 47 -14.34 5.84 7.66
N ARG A 48 -15.36 5.94 8.51
CA ARG A 48 -16.73 6.19 8.09
C ARG A 48 -17.30 7.39 8.85
N ALA A 49 -18.00 8.26 8.13
CA ALA A 49 -18.66 9.42 8.72
C ALA A 49 -19.67 8.99 9.78
N ASN A 50 -19.77 9.76 10.87
CA ASN A 50 -20.81 9.56 11.87
C ASN A 50 -22.08 10.29 11.44
N THR A 51 -23.18 9.57 11.31
CA THR A 51 -24.47 10.11 10.80
C THR A 51 -25.46 10.46 11.91
N ARG A 52 -24.97 10.75 13.13
CA ARG A 52 -25.83 10.85 14.32
C ARG A 52 -26.59 12.18 14.44
N ASP A 53 -26.23 13.20 13.67
CA ASP A 53 -26.84 14.54 13.80
C ASP A 53 -27.76 14.88 12.61
N PRO A 54 -29.08 15.03 12.82
CA PRO A 54 -30.02 15.43 11.76
C PRO A 54 -29.75 16.82 11.16
N SER A 55 -28.94 17.68 11.80
CA SER A 55 -28.51 18.96 11.22
C SER A 55 -27.46 18.80 10.11
N THR A 56 -26.79 17.65 10.03
CA THR A 56 -25.91 17.25 8.92
C THR A 56 -26.65 16.47 7.81
N ALA A 57 -27.99 16.56 7.77
CA ALA A 57 -28.86 15.90 6.78
C ALA A 57 -28.64 16.35 5.33
N ASN A 58 -27.83 17.38 5.06
CA ASN A 58 -27.31 17.68 3.71
C ASN A 58 -26.20 16.69 3.32
N GLN A 59 -26.54 15.40 3.34
CA GLN A 59 -25.65 14.24 3.20
C GLN A 59 -25.03 14.07 1.79
N ALA A 60 -25.19 15.06 0.91
CA ALA A 60 -24.65 15.05 -0.44
C ALA A 60 -23.25 15.68 -0.53
N ASP A 61 -22.87 16.55 0.41
CA ASP A 61 -21.70 17.43 0.24
C ASP A 61 -20.39 16.86 0.81
N PHE A 62 -20.43 15.80 1.64
CA PHE A 62 -19.24 15.27 2.31
C PHE A 62 -19.03 13.77 2.04
N PRO A 63 -17.77 13.32 1.93
CA PRO A 63 -17.44 11.92 1.66
C PRO A 63 -17.82 11.01 2.83
N ARG A 64 -18.61 9.95 2.57
CA ARG A 64 -19.05 9.03 3.64
C ARG A 64 -17.96 8.09 4.13
N ASP A 65 -17.08 7.69 3.22
CA ASP A 65 -15.98 6.77 3.47
C ASP A 65 -14.68 7.45 3.02
N LEU A 66 -13.65 7.36 3.87
CA LEU A 66 -12.33 7.87 3.57
C LEU A 66 -11.26 6.91 4.07
N MET A 67 -10.16 6.86 3.32
CA MET A 67 -8.99 6.08 3.69
C MET A 67 -7.93 7.03 4.21
N GLY A 68 -7.33 6.72 5.34
CA GLY A 68 -6.20 7.43 5.89
C GLY A 68 -4.95 6.56 5.94
N ILE A 69 -3.76 7.11 5.72
CA ILE A 69 -2.51 6.35 5.73
C ILE A 69 -1.34 7.17 6.31
N THR A 70 -0.50 6.49 7.09
CA THR A 70 0.81 6.97 7.55
C THR A 70 1.91 6.17 6.87
N LEU A 71 2.89 6.86 6.31
CA LEU A 71 4.07 6.27 5.67
C LEU A 71 5.29 6.42 6.58
N GLN A 72 6.07 5.35 6.81
CA GLN A 72 7.28 5.42 7.64
C GLN A 72 8.28 6.48 7.18
N GLU A 73 8.35 6.72 5.87
CA GLU A 73 9.25 7.70 5.27
C GLU A 73 8.83 9.15 5.47
N GLN A 74 7.57 9.38 5.85
CA GLN A 74 7.02 10.71 6.13
C GLN A 74 6.30 10.65 7.49
N PRO A 75 7.04 10.46 8.60
CA PRO A 75 6.46 10.22 9.91
C PRO A 75 5.63 11.40 10.43
N ASP A 76 5.93 12.61 9.97
CA ASP A 76 5.25 13.85 10.37
C ASP A 76 4.03 14.18 9.50
N LYS A 77 3.60 13.26 8.64
CA LYS A 77 2.47 13.46 7.72
C LYS A 77 1.43 12.38 7.85
N TYR A 78 0.18 12.78 7.64
CA TYR A 78 -0.96 11.91 7.47
C TYR A 78 -1.62 12.20 6.13
N TYR A 79 -2.02 11.17 5.40
CA TYR A 79 -2.67 11.35 4.10
C TYR A 79 -4.07 10.79 4.13
N PHE A 80 -5.00 11.47 3.48
CA PHE A 80 -6.34 10.96 3.20
C PHE A 80 -6.55 10.75 1.71
N ILE A 81 -7.36 9.75 1.38
CA ILE A 81 -7.88 9.52 0.05
C ILE A 81 -9.40 9.40 0.09
N ILE A 82 -10.05 10.14 -0.80
CA ILE A 82 -11.46 10.01 -1.14
C ILE A 82 -11.52 9.42 -2.56
N HIS A 83 -11.55 8.09 -2.65
CA HIS A 83 -11.39 7.39 -3.92
C HIS A 83 -12.48 7.74 -4.94
N SER A 84 -13.74 7.89 -4.50
CA SER A 84 -14.86 8.26 -5.36
C SER A 84 -14.72 9.63 -6.03
N GLN A 85 -13.95 10.53 -5.40
CA GLN A 85 -13.70 11.87 -5.90
C GLN A 85 -12.30 12.03 -6.49
N ARG A 86 -11.47 10.97 -6.44
CA ARG A 86 -10.06 10.97 -6.87
C ARG A 86 -9.24 12.07 -6.20
N ILE A 87 -9.53 12.32 -4.92
CA ILE A 87 -8.83 13.33 -4.12
C ILE A 87 -7.85 12.63 -3.18
N VAL A 88 -6.63 13.13 -3.14
CA VAL A 88 -5.62 12.80 -2.13
C VAL A 88 -5.23 14.09 -1.40
N VAL A 89 -5.23 14.06 -0.07
CA VAL A 89 -4.94 15.23 0.77
C VAL A 89 -3.84 14.88 1.76
N GLU A 90 -2.84 15.74 1.86
CA GLU A 90 -1.84 15.73 2.93
C GLU A 90 -2.32 16.58 4.11
N ALA A 91 -2.11 16.07 5.33
CA ALA A 91 -2.50 16.71 6.58
C ALA A 91 -1.46 16.42 7.68
N ASP A 92 -1.58 17.16 8.77
CA ASP A 92 -0.79 16.94 9.98
C ASP A 92 -1.19 15.63 10.68
N THR A 93 -0.24 14.98 11.38
CA THR A 93 -0.46 13.72 12.11
C THR A 93 -1.54 13.76 13.18
N MET A 94 -1.91 14.94 13.68
CA MET A 94 -2.98 15.12 14.67
C MET A 94 -4.39 14.98 14.07
N ILE A 95 -4.54 15.02 12.75
CA ILE A 95 -5.87 15.04 12.12
C ILE A 95 -6.77 13.85 12.49
N PRO A 96 -6.29 12.61 12.69
CA PRO A 96 -7.14 11.50 13.15
C PRO A 96 -7.70 11.76 14.56
N MET A 97 -6.89 12.34 15.46
CA MET A 97 -7.32 12.70 16.81
C MET A 97 -8.36 13.81 16.78
N ILE A 98 -8.19 14.80 15.90
CA ILE A 98 -9.17 15.88 15.71
C ILE A 98 -10.50 15.30 15.24
N MET A 99 -10.50 14.44 14.20
CA MET A 99 -11.71 13.80 13.70
C MET A 99 -12.43 12.96 14.75
N GLU A 100 -11.67 12.25 15.58
CA GLU A 100 -12.23 11.46 16.68
C GLU A 100 -12.86 12.34 17.76
N LYS A 101 -12.18 13.41 18.19
CA LYS A 101 -12.70 14.38 19.17
C LYS A 101 -13.96 15.09 18.68
N LEU A 102 -13.98 15.49 17.41
CA LEU A 102 -15.14 16.11 16.76
C LEU A 102 -16.25 15.09 16.46
N GLN A 103 -15.99 13.79 16.64
CA GLN A 103 -16.88 12.70 16.23
C GLN A 103 -17.34 12.83 14.78
N SER A 104 -16.50 13.38 13.89
CA SER A 104 -16.86 13.55 12.48
C SER A 104 -16.74 12.22 11.72
N TYR A 105 -15.64 11.51 11.97
CA TYR A 105 -15.36 10.20 11.39
C TYR A 105 -14.88 9.22 12.45
N ARG A 106 -15.25 7.95 12.27
CA ARG A 106 -14.80 6.86 13.13
C ARG A 106 -14.01 5.83 12.32
N SER A 107 -12.81 5.49 12.81
CA SER A 107 -12.03 4.38 12.24
C SER A 107 -12.78 3.06 12.47
N ARG A 108 -12.94 2.28 11.41
CA ARG A 108 -13.61 0.98 11.40
C ARG A 108 -12.64 -0.17 11.29
N VAL A 109 -11.60 0.01 10.49
CA VAL A 109 -10.58 -1.01 10.21
C VAL A 109 -9.24 -0.32 10.12
N SER A 110 -8.24 -0.87 10.79
CA SER A 110 -6.84 -0.45 10.70
C SER A 110 -6.01 -1.63 10.25
N ILE A 111 -5.11 -1.42 9.29
CA ILE A 111 -4.27 -2.44 8.68
C ILE A 111 -2.82 -1.94 8.71
N ASN A 112 -1.94 -2.76 9.26
CA ASN A 112 -0.51 -2.55 9.21
C ASN A 112 0.08 -3.33 8.04
N PHE A 113 0.96 -2.67 7.30
CA PHE A 113 1.90 -3.29 6.39
C PHE A 113 3.23 -3.31 7.11
N GLU A 114 3.71 -4.48 7.51
CA GLU A 114 4.91 -4.59 8.34
C GLU A 114 5.87 -5.67 7.85
N GLY A 115 7.16 -5.36 7.88
CA GLY A 115 8.19 -6.24 7.34
C GLY A 115 9.61 -5.67 7.45
N PHE A 116 10.44 -6.00 6.47
CA PHE A 116 11.85 -5.61 6.42
C PHE A 116 12.20 -4.95 5.10
N GLN A 117 13.23 -4.12 5.15
CA GLN A 117 13.80 -3.43 3.99
C GLN A 117 15.03 -4.19 3.51
N TYR A 118 15.27 -4.19 2.20
CA TYR A 118 16.37 -4.88 1.55
C TYR A 118 16.93 -3.98 0.45
N LYS A 119 18.25 -3.82 0.40
CA LYS A 119 18.92 -3.03 -0.65
C LYS A 119 19.54 -3.94 -1.69
N LEU A 120 19.32 -3.65 -2.97
CA LEU A 120 19.90 -4.35 -4.11
C LEU A 120 20.37 -3.32 -5.15
N GLY A 121 21.64 -2.92 -5.09
CA GLY A 121 22.17 -1.87 -5.96
C GLY A 121 21.35 -0.57 -5.86
N ASP A 122 20.76 -0.19 -6.98
CA ASP A 122 19.91 1.00 -7.14
C ASP A 122 18.44 0.79 -6.72
N PHE A 123 18.10 -0.43 -6.28
CA PHE A 123 16.77 -0.76 -5.79
C PHE A 123 16.72 -0.89 -4.27
N GLN A 124 15.59 -0.49 -3.72
CA GLN A 124 15.21 -0.76 -2.34
C GLN A 124 13.88 -1.50 -2.32
N LEU A 125 13.90 -2.71 -1.77
CA LEU A 125 12.70 -3.54 -1.61
C LEU A 125 12.21 -3.47 -0.17
N ARG A 126 10.91 -3.47 0.03
CA ARG A 126 10.30 -3.67 1.36
C ARG A 126 9.31 -4.79 1.25
N VAL A 127 9.54 -5.89 1.96
CA VAL A 127 8.68 -7.07 1.90
C VAL A 127 8.09 -7.30 3.27
N GLY A 128 6.78 -7.53 3.30
CA GLY A 128 6.07 -7.64 4.55
C GLY A 128 4.70 -8.28 4.44
N LYS A 129 4.08 -8.41 5.61
CA LYS A 129 2.72 -8.88 5.78
C LYS A 129 1.75 -7.71 5.92
N MET A 130 0.54 -7.94 5.45
CA MET A 130 -0.63 -7.12 5.72
C MET A 130 -1.42 -7.77 6.87
N VAL A 131 -1.53 -7.08 8.00
CA VAL A 131 -2.21 -7.57 9.22
C VAL A 131 -3.17 -6.51 9.78
N PRO A 132 -4.42 -6.85 10.11
CA PRO A 132 -5.31 -5.94 10.81
C PRO A 132 -4.76 -5.61 12.21
N LEU A 133 -4.91 -4.37 12.68
CA LEU A 133 -4.35 -3.93 13.96
C LEU A 133 -4.83 -4.77 15.16
N ASN A 134 -6.07 -5.25 15.11
CA ASN A 134 -6.70 -6.01 16.20
C ASN A 134 -6.70 -7.53 15.97
N GLN A 135 -6.04 -8.01 14.91
CA GLN A 135 -6.00 -9.43 14.56
C GLN A 135 -4.63 -9.77 13.98
N ASP A 136 -3.90 -10.69 14.62
CA ASP A 136 -2.58 -11.11 14.12
C ASP A 136 -2.67 -12.14 12.96
N SER A 137 -3.83 -12.18 12.29
CA SER A 137 -4.04 -13.03 11.12
C SER A 137 -3.44 -12.36 9.88
N LEU A 138 -2.55 -13.07 9.19
CA LEU A 138 -2.04 -12.68 7.88
C LEU A 138 -3.20 -12.53 6.88
N LYS A 139 -3.35 -11.34 6.29
CA LYS A 139 -4.37 -11.07 5.26
C LYS A 139 -3.77 -10.96 3.86
N GLY A 140 -2.47 -10.74 3.75
CA GLY A 140 -1.79 -10.61 2.46
C GLY A 140 -0.30 -10.45 2.64
N ILE A 141 0.44 -10.64 1.54
CA ILE A 141 1.87 -10.35 1.46
C ILE A 141 2.01 -9.20 0.46
N VAL A 142 2.83 -8.22 0.82
CA VAL A 142 3.08 -7.02 0.01
C VAL A 142 4.58 -6.83 -0.21
N MET A 143 4.91 -6.21 -1.33
CA MET A 143 6.26 -5.78 -1.65
C MET A 143 6.21 -4.34 -2.18
N GLU A 144 6.94 -3.42 -1.57
CA GLU A 144 7.30 -2.16 -2.22
C GLU A 144 8.62 -2.37 -2.97
N MET A 145 8.64 -1.97 -4.23
CA MET A 145 9.82 -1.93 -5.08
C MET A 145 10.14 -0.47 -5.38
N GLU A 146 11.27 0.03 -4.89
CA GLU A 146 11.69 1.41 -5.03
C GLU A 146 12.93 1.51 -5.91
N TYR A 147 12.87 2.33 -6.96
CA TYR A 147 14.03 2.65 -7.79
C TYR A 147 14.59 4.02 -7.38
N LEU A 148 15.80 4.01 -6.82
CA LEU A 148 16.43 5.15 -6.16
C LEU A 148 16.86 6.30 -7.10
N PRO A 149 17.38 6.06 -8.32
CA PRO A 149 18.01 7.09 -9.13
C PRO A 149 17.08 8.17 -9.69
N ILE A 150 15.82 7.85 -10.02
CA ILE A 150 14.89 8.77 -10.68
C ILE A 150 13.48 8.71 -10.10
N SER A 151 12.75 9.80 -10.28
CA SER A 151 11.37 9.96 -9.82
C SER A 151 10.35 10.04 -10.95
N SER A 152 10.76 10.00 -12.22
CA SER A 152 9.85 10.10 -13.36
C SER A 152 9.20 8.73 -13.60
N LEU A 153 7.87 8.65 -13.54
CA LEU A 153 7.11 7.43 -13.80
C LEU A 153 7.42 6.88 -15.19
N ASP A 154 7.38 7.73 -16.21
CA ASP A 154 7.53 7.32 -17.59
C ASP A 154 8.95 6.84 -17.90
N LYS A 155 9.97 7.56 -17.42
CA LYS A 155 11.39 7.20 -17.68
C LYS A 155 11.82 5.94 -16.94
N SER A 156 11.15 5.59 -15.86
CA SER A 156 11.50 4.44 -15.02
C SER A 156 10.67 3.18 -15.29
N ARG A 157 9.58 3.29 -16.06
CA ARG A 157 8.66 2.18 -16.34
C ARG A 157 9.40 0.93 -16.80
N HIS A 158 10.24 1.06 -17.82
CA HIS A 158 10.94 -0.09 -18.41
C HIS A 158 11.84 -0.83 -17.40
N ILE A 159 12.64 -0.10 -16.62
CA ILE A 159 13.54 -0.72 -15.64
C ILE A 159 12.77 -1.37 -14.47
N MET A 160 11.59 -0.83 -14.12
CA MET A 160 10.71 -1.44 -13.12
C MET A 160 10.06 -2.73 -13.64
N GLU A 161 9.65 -2.76 -14.91
CA GLU A 161 9.13 -3.96 -15.57
C GLU A 161 10.19 -5.06 -15.65
N GLU A 162 11.41 -4.72 -16.09
CA GLU A 162 12.53 -5.67 -16.15
C GLU A 162 12.86 -6.25 -14.77
N PHE A 163 12.86 -5.42 -13.73
CA PHE A 163 13.06 -5.91 -12.36
C PHE A 163 11.92 -6.84 -11.92
N LEU A 164 10.67 -6.48 -12.21
CA LEU A 164 9.51 -7.30 -11.85
C LEU A 164 9.55 -8.65 -12.56
N ASP A 165 9.93 -8.70 -13.84
CA ASP A 165 10.06 -9.94 -14.60
C ASP A 165 11.16 -10.84 -14.02
N MET A 166 12.33 -10.26 -13.73
CA MET A 166 13.43 -10.94 -13.05
C MET A 166 12.99 -11.50 -11.69
N TRP A 167 12.24 -10.72 -10.91
CA TRP A 167 11.69 -11.15 -9.64
C TRP A 167 10.70 -12.31 -9.78
N GLN A 168 9.79 -12.25 -10.76
CA GLN A 168 8.85 -13.33 -11.04
C GLN A 168 9.58 -14.62 -11.44
N GLU A 169 10.67 -14.53 -12.19
CA GLU A 169 11.49 -15.69 -12.53
C GLU A 169 12.06 -16.36 -11.28
N ILE A 170 12.63 -15.59 -10.35
CA ILE A 170 13.20 -16.14 -9.09
C ILE A 170 12.14 -16.84 -8.25
N VAL A 171 10.98 -16.20 -8.10
CA VAL A 171 9.85 -16.75 -7.34
C VAL A 171 9.32 -18.03 -7.98
N SER A 172 9.24 -18.09 -9.31
CA SER A 172 8.74 -19.27 -10.03
C SER A 172 9.62 -20.51 -9.83
N ARG A 173 10.93 -20.33 -9.67
CA ARG A 173 11.87 -21.43 -9.34
C ARG A 173 11.59 -22.10 -7.99
N ARG A 174 10.87 -21.42 -7.08
CA ARG A 174 10.45 -21.98 -5.79
C ARG A 174 9.10 -22.70 -5.84
N SER A 175 8.41 -22.71 -6.98
CA SER A 175 7.09 -23.35 -7.14
C SER A 175 6.04 -22.86 -6.13
N LEU A 176 6.08 -21.58 -5.76
CA LEU A 176 5.14 -21.00 -4.80
C LEU A 176 3.72 -20.89 -5.40
N PRO A 177 2.66 -21.08 -4.59
CA PRO A 177 1.27 -21.05 -5.07
C PRO A 177 0.76 -19.62 -5.23
N GLY A 178 1.32 -18.89 -6.19
CA GLY A 178 0.93 -17.52 -6.52
C GLY A 178 2.05 -16.71 -7.16
N ARG A 179 1.79 -15.41 -7.33
CA ARG A 179 2.76 -14.45 -7.85
C ARG A 179 2.48 -13.05 -7.33
N PHE A 180 3.48 -12.18 -7.42
CA PHE A 180 3.28 -10.75 -7.20
C PHE A 180 2.59 -10.11 -8.39
N MET A 181 1.63 -9.24 -8.10
CA MET A 181 0.88 -8.46 -9.06
C MET A 181 1.06 -6.98 -8.78
N HIS A 182 1.27 -6.20 -9.84
CA HIS A 182 1.26 -4.75 -9.81
C HIS A 182 -0.13 -4.25 -10.26
N ILE A 183 -0.68 -3.25 -9.57
CA ILE A 183 -1.91 -2.58 -9.99
C ILE A 183 -1.55 -1.26 -10.64
N GLU A 184 -1.62 -1.22 -11.97
CA GLU A 184 -1.40 0.01 -12.71
C GLU A 184 -2.44 1.05 -12.29
N THR A 185 -1.95 2.18 -11.81
CA THR A 185 -2.75 3.24 -11.22
C THR A 185 -2.68 4.46 -12.12
N ASN A 186 -3.83 5.00 -12.51
CA ASN A 186 -3.87 6.23 -13.31
C ASN A 186 -3.74 7.45 -12.40
N PHE A 187 -2.50 7.88 -12.14
CA PHE A 187 -2.20 9.01 -11.27
C PHE A 187 -2.74 10.36 -11.81
N ALA A 188 -2.88 10.50 -13.12
CA ALA A 188 -3.43 11.71 -13.73
C ALA A 188 -4.89 11.96 -13.34
N GLU A 189 -5.66 10.91 -13.03
CA GLU A 189 -7.04 11.04 -12.53
C GLU A 189 -7.12 11.71 -11.15
N TYR A 190 -6.03 11.66 -10.39
CA TYR A 190 -5.87 12.33 -9.10
C TYR A 190 -5.16 13.69 -9.23
N GLY A 191 -4.92 14.16 -10.47
CA GLY A 191 -4.18 15.39 -10.74
C GLY A 191 -2.70 15.32 -10.39
N LEU A 192 -2.13 14.12 -10.27
CA LEU A 192 -0.72 13.93 -9.92
C LEU A 192 0.17 13.94 -11.17
N PRO A 193 1.33 14.62 -11.12
CA PRO A 193 2.25 14.74 -12.26
C PRO A 193 3.14 13.50 -12.42
N ASP A 194 3.90 13.41 -13.52
CA ASP A 194 4.89 12.33 -13.75
C ASP A 194 5.96 12.22 -12.63
N HIS A 195 6.24 13.31 -11.92
CA HIS A 195 7.22 13.31 -10.84
C HIS A 195 6.65 12.66 -9.57
N TYR A 196 7.23 11.52 -9.21
CA TYR A 196 6.80 10.70 -8.08
C TYR A 196 6.94 11.42 -6.72
N THR A 197 5.88 11.33 -5.93
CA THR A 197 5.76 11.91 -4.58
C THR A 197 5.07 10.92 -3.64
N SER A 198 5.02 11.23 -2.34
CA SER A 198 4.26 10.41 -1.38
C SER A 198 2.79 10.24 -1.77
N HIS A 199 2.17 11.25 -2.41
CA HIS A 199 0.78 11.16 -2.86
C HIS A 199 0.58 9.96 -3.82
N HIS A 200 1.55 9.66 -4.67
CA HIS A 200 1.52 8.50 -5.56
C HIS A 200 1.52 7.18 -4.78
N SER A 201 2.39 7.05 -3.76
CA SER A 201 2.42 5.87 -2.89
C SER A 201 1.06 5.67 -2.22
N VAL A 202 0.48 6.75 -1.70
CA VAL A 202 -0.81 6.72 -1.02
C VAL A 202 -1.91 6.23 -1.98
N VAL A 203 -1.95 6.74 -3.22
CA VAL A 203 -2.92 6.29 -4.23
C VAL A 203 -2.72 4.80 -4.57
N GLN A 204 -1.49 4.32 -4.70
CA GLN A 204 -1.23 2.89 -4.93
C GLN A 204 -1.73 2.01 -3.79
N TYR A 205 -1.52 2.42 -2.53
CA TYR A 205 -2.07 1.72 -1.38
C TYR A 205 -3.59 1.64 -1.42
N ALA A 206 -4.26 2.75 -1.78
CA ALA A 206 -5.71 2.77 -1.91
C ALA A 206 -6.21 1.86 -3.04
N ALA A 207 -5.56 1.92 -4.21
CA ALA A 207 -5.89 1.07 -5.35
C ALA A 207 -5.75 -0.42 -5.01
N MET A 208 -4.64 -0.81 -4.39
CA MET A 208 -4.41 -2.17 -3.92
C MET A 208 -5.48 -2.62 -2.94
N MET A 209 -5.78 -1.80 -1.93
CA MET A 209 -6.75 -2.20 -0.93
C MET A 209 -8.17 -2.30 -1.50
N ASN A 210 -8.57 -1.40 -2.40
CA ASN A 210 -9.86 -1.49 -3.10
C ASN A 210 -9.94 -2.75 -3.95
N HIS A 211 -8.87 -3.09 -4.66
CA HIS A 211 -8.77 -4.33 -5.44
C HIS A 211 -8.95 -5.56 -4.53
N LEU A 212 -8.24 -5.63 -3.40
CA LEU A 212 -8.35 -6.74 -2.46
C LEU A 212 -9.75 -6.86 -1.83
N LEU A 213 -10.38 -5.73 -1.48
CA LEU A 213 -11.75 -5.71 -0.93
C LEU A 213 -12.81 -6.12 -1.96
N SER A 214 -12.62 -5.78 -3.24
CA SER A 214 -13.52 -6.20 -4.31
C SER A 214 -13.36 -7.68 -4.66
N SER A 215 -12.12 -8.18 -4.68
CA SER A 215 -11.80 -9.57 -5.03
C SER A 215 -12.25 -10.56 -3.95
N GLY A 216 -12.27 -10.15 -2.67
CA GLY A 216 -12.74 -11.00 -1.56
C GLY A 216 -14.26 -11.05 -1.38
N ARG A 217 -15.05 -10.42 -2.26
CA ARG A 217 -16.53 -10.43 -2.23
C ARG A 217 -17.17 -11.41 -3.22
N ASN A 218 -16.37 -12.10 -4.03
CA ASN A 218 -16.79 -13.18 -4.94
C ASN A 218 -16.37 -14.54 -4.39
#